data_AF-A0A5C8QMD2-F1
#
_entry.id   AF-A0A5C8QMD2-F1
#
_cell.length_a   1.000
_cell.length_b   1.000
_cell.length_c   1.000
_cell.angle_alpha   90.00
_cell.angle_beta   90.00
_cell.angle_gamma   90.00
#
_symmetry.space_group_name_H-M   'P 1'
#
loop_
_entity.id
_entity.type
_entity.pdbx_description
1 polymer ?
#
loop_
_entity_poly.entity_id
_entity_poly.type
_entity_poly.pdbx_seq_one_letter_code
_entity_poly.pdbx_strand_id
1 'polypeptide(L)'
;MNAPGADWEAENEEMTLLLGHIVRKWTDVELALRSIAAMLVNSPHANTIVAGRSAGDLRRMCSALSKVHPLVAEDSANVLSSVLKRVDKAGETRNHFVHGIWSVNAESMAMLALRSRYWKVDLEPKDITAEELKRFLDEISEIFVDLIHWIPSDLVRADPLRVAEG
;
A
#
# COMPACT_ATOMS: atom_id res chain seq x y z
N MET A 1 -30.02 11.97 24.24
CA MET A 1 -29.22 11.80 23.01
C MET A 1 -30.08 12.30 21.87
N ASN A 2 -29.74 13.43 21.27
CA ASN A 2 -30.43 13.90 20.07
C ASN A 2 -30.04 12.96 18.91
N ALA A 3 -31.01 12.60 18.07
CA ALA A 3 -30.72 11.87 16.85
C ALA A 3 -29.73 12.68 15.99
N PRO A 4 -28.79 12.03 15.30
CA PRO A 4 -27.93 12.72 14.33
C PRO A 4 -28.81 13.44 13.30
N GLY A 5 -28.45 14.68 12.93
CA GLY A 5 -29.13 15.41 11.86
C GLY A 5 -28.85 14.80 10.49
N ALA A 6 -29.64 15.15 9.48
CA ALA A 6 -29.49 14.67 8.10
C ALA A 6 -28.08 14.89 7.51
N ASP A 7 -27.38 15.95 7.95
CA ASP A 7 -26.00 16.25 7.51
C ASP A 7 -24.99 15.17 7.95
N TRP A 8 -25.19 14.55 9.12
CA TRP A 8 -24.31 13.49 9.63
C TRP A 8 -24.48 12.18 8.85
N GLU A 9 -25.71 11.86 8.43
CA GLU A 9 -25.97 10.66 7.62
C GLU A 9 -25.33 10.78 6.24
N ALA A 10 -25.45 11.96 5.61
CA ALA A 10 -24.83 12.25 4.31
C ALA A 10 -23.30 12.19 4.37
N GLU A 11 -22.69 12.77 5.40
CA GLU A 11 -21.24 12.73 5.60
C GLU A 11 -20.73 11.30 5.83
N ASN A 12 -21.44 10.49 6.62
CA ASN A 12 -21.08 9.09 6.84
C ASN A 12 -21.22 8.22 5.58
N GLU A 13 -22.24 8.46 4.77
CA GLU A 13 -22.41 7.77 3.49
C GLU A 13 -21.25 8.10 2.56
N GLU A 14 -20.89 9.39 2.45
CA GLU A 14 -19.74 9.84 1.67
C GLU A 14 -18.42 9.20 2.15
N MET A 15 -18.15 9.22 3.46
CA MET A 15 -16.95 8.59 4.03
C MET A 15 -16.90 7.09 3.76
N THR A 16 -18.04 6.40 3.86
CA THR A 16 -18.14 4.96 3.57
C THR A 16 -17.79 4.67 2.11
N LEU A 17 -18.32 5.47 1.18
CA LEU A 17 -18.02 5.36 -0.24
C LEU A 17 -16.53 5.60 -0.52
N LEU A 18 -15.94 6.65 0.09
CA LEU A 18 -14.52 6.97 -0.05
C LEU A 18 -13.62 5.85 0.50
N LEU A 19 -13.94 5.27 1.64
CA LEU A 19 -13.23 4.11 2.18
C LEU A 19 -13.30 2.91 1.24
N GLY A 20 -14.47 2.64 0.65
CA GLY A 20 -14.63 1.61 -0.38
C GLY A 20 -13.72 1.85 -1.59
N HIS A 21 -13.64 3.10 -2.06
CA HIS A 21 -12.73 3.48 -3.15
C HIS A 21 -11.25 3.30 -2.78
N ILE A 22 -10.85 3.68 -1.56
CA ILE A 22 -9.49 3.47 -1.06
C ILE A 22 -9.12 1.98 -1.05
N VAL A 23 -10.00 1.11 -0.54
CA VAL A 23 -9.76 -0.34 -0.52
C VAL A 23 -9.60 -0.90 -1.93
N ARG A 24 -10.48 -0.48 -2.86
CA ARG A 24 -10.38 -0.88 -4.26
C ARG A 24 -9.06 -0.41 -4.87
N LYS A 25 -8.71 0.87 -4.69
CA LYS A 25 -7.49 1.44 -5.27
C LYS A 25 -6.22 0.82 -4.69
N TRP A 26 -6.23 0.50 -3.40
CA TRP A 26 -5.16 -0.24 -2.76
C TRP A 26 -4.97 -1.64 -3.38
N THR A 27 -6.06 -2.30 -3.76
CA THR A 27 -5.99 -3.58 -4.49
C THR A 27 -5.26 -3.44 -5.82
N ASP A 28 -5.43 -2.32 -6.54
CA ASP A 28 -4.68 -2.03 -7.77
C ASP A 28 -3.18 -1.90 -7.49
N VAL A 29 -2.80 -1.22 -6.40
CA VAL A 29 -1.40 -1.10 -5.95
C VAL A 29 -0.81 -2.48 -5.64
N GLU A 30 -1.54 -3.34 -4.92
CA GLU A 30 -1.09 -4.70 -4.62
C GLU A 30 -0.91 -5.55 -5.88
N LEU A 31 -1.82 -5.41 -6.84
CA LEU A 31 -1.70 -6.08 -8.13
C LEU A 31 -0.47 -5.59 -8.91
N ALA A 32 -0.22 -4.28 -8.94
CA ALA A 32 0.97 -3.71 -9.58
C ALA A 32 2.27 -4.21 -8.92
N LEU A 33 2.33 -4.24 -7.59
CA LEU A 33 3.47 -4.82 -6.86
C LEU A 33 3.69 -6.28 -7.22
N ARG A 34 2.61 -7.07 -7.31
CA ARG A 34 2.68 -8.49 -7.67
C ARG A 34 3.22 -8.68 -9.08
N SER A 35 2.76 -7.88 -10.04
CA SER A 35 3.27 -7.90 -11.41
C SER A 35 4.75 -7.54 -11.47
N ILE A 36 5.17 -6.47 -10.78
CA ILE A 36 6.57 -6.07 -10.69
C ILE A 36 7.43 -7.18 -10.07
N ALA A 37 6.98 -7.77 -8.96
CA ALA A 37 7.68 -8.86 -8.30
C ALA A 37 7.82 -10.08 -9.23
N ALA A 38 6.76 -10.47 -9.93
CA ALA A 38 6.79 -11.60 -10.86
C ALA A 38 7.77 -11.35 -12.01
N MET A 39 7.75 -10.14 -12.58
CA MET A 39 8.68 -9.72 -13.61
C MET A 39 10.14 -9.76 -13.12
N LEU A 40 10.42 -9.25 -11.92
CA LEU A 40 11.75 -9.25 -11.31
C LEU A 40 12.25 -10.66 -10.94
N VAL A 41 11.36 -11.62 -10.72
CA VAL A 41 11.75 -13.03 -10.51
C VAL A 41 12.26 -13.66 -11.80
N ASN A 42 11.73 -13.22 -12.95
CA ASN A 42 12.11 -13.68 -14.28
C ASN A 42 12.18 -15.22 -14.38
N SER A 43 11.10 -15.90 -13.96
CA SER A 43 10.98 -17.36 -13.95
C SER A 43 9.64 -17.80 -14.54
N PRO A 44 9.56 -18.96 -15.21
CA PRO A 44 8.29 -19.56 -15.60
C PRO A 44 7.31 -19.79 -14.43
N HIS A 45 7.82 -19.88 -13.19
CA HIS A 45 7.02 -20.06 -11.98
C HIS A 45 6.83 -18.77 -11.17
N ALA A 46 7.14 -17.60 -11.74
CA ALA A 46 7.12 -16.33 -11.04
C ALA A 46 5.76 -16.04 -10.38
N ASN A 47 4.66 -16.25 -11.12
CA ASN A 47 3.30 -16.05 -10.60
C ASN A 47 3.01 -16.94 -9.37
N THR A 48 3.49 -18.18 -9.36
CA THR A 48 3.36 -19.09 -8.21
C THR A 48 4.18 -18.60 -7.02
N ILE A 49 5.37 -18.06 -7.25
CA ILE A 49 6.27 -17.57 -6.19
C ILE A 49 5.68 -16.34 -5.48
N VAL A 50 5.05 -15.45 -6.24
CA VAL A 50 4.46 -14.20 -5.70
C VAL A 50 3.01 -14.37 -5.22
N ALA A 51 2.36 -15.49 -5.56
CA ALA A 51 1.01 -15.79 -5.11
C ALA A 51 0.93 -15.87 -3.58
N GLY A 52 -0.15 -15.33 -3.01
CA GLY A 52 -0.41 -15.34 -1.56
C GLY A 52 0.52 -14.48 -0.71
N ARG A 53 1.48 -13.76 -1.31
CA ARG A 53 2.35 -12.83 -0.59
C ARG A 53 1.59 -11.57 -0.18
N SER A 54 1.89 -11.08 1.02
CA SER A 54 1.39 -9.80 1.50
C SER A 54 2.00 -8.63 0.72
N ALA A 55 1.35 -7.46 0.72
CA ALA A 55 1.91 -6.25 0.10
C ALA A 55 3.30 -5.89 0.65
N GLY A 56 3.51 -6.06 1.96
CA GLY A 56 4.81 -5.85 2.60
C GLY A 56 5.89 -6.82 2.13
N ASP A 57 5.54 -8.10 1.92
CA ASP A 57 6.47 -9.08 1.34
C ASP A 57 6.80 -8.77 -0.11
N LEU A 58 5.80 -8.45 -0.93
CA LEU A 58 5.98 -8.07 -2.32
C LEU A 58 6.89 -6.85 -2.42
N ARG A 59 6.68 -5.82 -1.60
CA ARG A 59 7.53 -4.62 -1.54
C ARG A 59 9.00 -4.97 -1.23
N ARG A 60 9.24 -5.78 -0.19
CA ARG A 60 10.60 -6.22 0.17
C ARG A 60 11.25 -6.99 -0.98
N MET A 61 10.49 -7.87 -1.61
CA MET A 61 10.93 -8.66 -2.74
C MET A 61 11.30 -7.77 -3.94
N CYS A 62 10.43 -6.81 -4.31
CA CYS A 62 10.71 -5.84 -5.36
C CYS A 62 11.98 -5.03 -5.07
N SER A 63 12.14 -4.55 -3.84
CA SER A 63 13.31 -3.76 -3.43
C SER A 63 14.62 -4.56 -3.43
N ALA A 64 14.57 -5.84 -3.04
CA ALA A 64 15.74 -6.71 -3.03
C ALA A 64 16.13 -7.13 -4.45
N LEU A 65 15.15 -7.58 -5.25
CA LEU A 65 15.40 -8.08 -6.60
C LEU A 65 15.83 -6.96 -7.55
N SER A 66 15.25 -5.76 -7.48
CA SER A 66 15.63 -4.67 -8.39
C SER A 66 17.10 -4.26 -8.29
N LYS A 67 17.73 -4.46 -7.12
CA LYS A 67 19.16 -4.13 -6.89
C LYS A 67 20.13 -5.16 -7.48
N VAL A 68 19.67 -6.39 -7.68
CA VAL A 68 20.51 -7.51 -8.15
C VAL A 68 20.11 -7.99 -9.54
N HIS A 69 18.98 -7.51 -10.08
CA HIS A 69 18.47 -7.93 -11.36
C HIS A 69 19.34 -7.37 -12.50
N PRO A 70 19.91 -8.22 -13.38
CA PRO A 70 20.89 -7.80 -14.37
C PRO A 70 20.35 -6.84 -15.44
N LEU A 71 19.03 -6.82 -15.64
CA LEU A 71 18.36 -5.93 -16.60
C LEU A 71 17.80 -4.64 -15.98
N VAL A 72 18.04 -4.41 -14.68
CA VAL A 72 17.59 -3.18 -14.00
C VAL A 72 18.80 -2.30 -13.76
N ALA A 73 18.82 -1.14 -14.42
CA ALA A 73 19.84 -0.12 -14.16
C ALA A 73 19.71 0.42 -12.72
N GLU A 74 20.84 0.85 -12.13
CA GLU A 74 20.87 1.37 -10.76
C GLU A 74 19.91 2.55 -10.54
N ASP A 75 19.85 3.48 -11.49
CA ASP A 75 18.91 4.62 -11.43
C ASP A 75 17.45 4.15 -11.40
N SER A 76 17.10 3.15 -12.21
CA SER A 76 15.76 2.57 -12.22
C SER A 76 15.46 1.86 -10.89
N ALA A 77 16.42 1.14 -10.31
CA ALA A 77 16.28 0.53 -8.98
C ALA A 77 16.06 1.59 -7.89
N ASN A 78 16.75 2.74 -7.98
CA ASN A 78 16.58 3.87 -7.07
C ASN A 78 15.20 4.52 -7.19
N VAL A 79 14.68 4.68 -8.42
CA VAL A 79 13.31 5.16 -8.65
C VAL A 79 12.30 4.21 -8.02
N LEU A 80 12.42 2.89 -8.26
CA LEU A 80 11.52 1.91 -7.62
C LEU A 80 11.57 2.03 -6.10
N SER A 81 12.77 2.09 -5.54
CA SER A 81 12.99 2.21 -4.10
C SER A 81 12.27 3.42 -3.50
N SER A 82 12.27 4.56 -4.21
CA SER A 82 11.53 5.77 -3.80
C SER A 82 10.01 5.53 -3.80
N VAL A 83 9.46 4.94 -4.87
CA VAL A 83 8.04 4.63 -4.98
C VAL A 83 7.61 3.63 -3.90
N LEU A 84 8.41 2.58 -3.66
CA LEU A 84 8.14 1.57 -2.64
C LEU A 84 8.13 2.16 -1.22
N LYS A 85 8.91 3.19 -0.92
CA LYS A 85 8.83 3.91 0.37
C LYS A 85 7.50 4.65 0.52
N ARG A 86 6.99 5.27 -0.56
CA ARG A 86 5.67 5.90 -0.56
C ARG A 86 4.55 4.88 -0.37
N VAL A 87 4.66 3.71 -1.02
CA VAL A 87 3.73 2.59 -0.80
C VAL A 87 3.69 2.15 0.67
N ASP A 88 4.86 2.06 1.33
CA ASP A 88 4.94 1.65 2.74
C ASP A 88 4.19 2.64 3.64
N LYS A 89 4.48 3.94 3.49
CA LYS A 89 3.82 5.01 4.22
C LYS A 89 2.31 5.05 3.94
N ALA A 90 1.91 4.88 2.68
CA ALA A 90 0.50 4.81 2.32
C ALA A 90 -0.19 3.59 2.93
N GLY A 91 0.49 2.45 3.03
CA GLY A 91 -0.03 1.25 3.71
C GLY A 91 -0.30 1.49 5.20
N GLU A 92 0.61 2.20 5.88
CA GLU A 92 0.42 2.63 7.27
C GLU A 92 -0.81 3.54 7.41
N THR A 93 -0.93 4.56 6.55
CA THR A 93 -2.08 5.46 6.52
C THR A 93 -3.39 4.74 6.22
N ARG A 94 -3.40 3.80 5.25
CA ARG A 94 -4.57 2.98 4.92
C ARG A 94 -4.99 2.11 6.11
N ASN A 95 -4.04 1.51 6.82
CA ASN A 95 -4.35 0.73 8.01
C ASN A 95 -4.94 1.62 9.11
N HIS A 96 -4.47 2.86 9.26
CA HIS A 96 -5.07 3.83 10.17
C HIS A 96 -6.53 4.13 9.81
N PHE A 97 -6.84 4.38 8.53
CA PHE A 97 -8.21 4.67 8.09
C PHE A 97 -9.16 3.47 8.16
N VAL A 98 -8.69 2.27 7.79
CA VAL A 98 -9.53 1.06 7.75
C VAL A 98 -9.74 0.48 9.15
N HIS A 99 -8.71 0.51 9.99
CA HIS A 99 -8.78 -0.10 11.31
C HIS A 99 -9.12 0.87 12.43
N GLY A 100 -9.14 2.19 12.19
CA GLY A 100 -9.93 3.19 12.93
C GLY A 100 -9.97 3.08 14.47
N ILE A 101 -8.95 2.52 15.11
CA ILE A 101 -9.01 2.12 16.52
C ILE A 101 -7.85 2.83 17.20
N TRP A 102 -8.12 4.10 17.50
CA TRP A 102 -7.45 4.95 18.48
C TRP A 102 -5.96 5.24 18.23
N SER A 103 -5.62 6.52 18.05
CA SER A 103 -4.22 6.93 18.15
C SER A 103 -3.79 6.85 19.61
N VAL A 104 -2.92 5.90 19.91
CA VAL A 104 -2.18 5.86 21.15
C VAL A 104 -1.16 7.00 21.09
N ASN A 105 -1.18 7.94 22.04
CA ASN A 105 -0.20 9.03 22.05
C ASN A 105 1.24 8.44 22.05
N ALA A 106 2.23 9.17 21.53
CA ALA A 106 3.60 8.67 21.40
C ALA A 106 4.22 8.21 22.74
N GLU A 107 3.79 8.81 23.86
CA GLU A 107 4.19 8.46 25.22
C GLU A 107 3.62 7.10 25.67
N SER A 108 2.42 6.76 25.21
CA SER A 108 1.69 5.52 25.51
C SER A 108 2.14 4.36 24.61
N MET A 109 2.63 4.64 23.40
CA MET A 109 3.25 3.64 22.51
C MET A 109 4.55 3.08 23.10
N ALA A 110 5.38 3.92 23.73
CA ALA A 110 6.58 3.48 24.45
C ALA A 110 6.23 2.57 25.66
N MET A 111 5.04 2.74 26.25
CA MET A 111 4.58 1.99 27.41
C MET A 111 3.86 0.68 27.07
N LEU A 112 3.30 0.52 25.86
CA LEU A 112 2.66 -0.73 25.42
C LEU A 112 3.65 -1.91 25.27
N ALA A 113 4.94 -1.65 25.08
CA ALA A 113 5.98 -2.68 25.02
C ALA A 113 6.26 -3.35 26.39
N LEU A 114 5.75 -2.79 27.49
CA LEU A 114 5.98 -3.26 28.86
C LEU A 114 4.69 -3.84 29.47
N ARG A 115 4.53 -5.17 29.35
CA ARG A 115 3.61 -6.07 30.08
C ARG A 115 2.29 -5.44 30.57
N SER A 116 1.29 -5.55 29.69
CA SER A 116 -0.15 -5.48 29.93
C SER A 116 -0.61 -6.25 31.18
N ARG A 117 -1.28 -5.53 32.10
CA ARG A 117 -2.41 -6.04 32.91
C ARG A 117 -3.19 -4.98 33.72
N TYR A 118 -2.71 -3.74 33.84
CA TYR A 118 -3.31 -2.77 34.79
C TYR A 118 -3.56 -1.33 34.32
N TRP A 119 -3.32 -0.95 33.07
CA TRP A 119 -3.33 0.48 32.71
C TRP A 119 -4.35 0.84 31.63
N LYS A 120 -5.12 1.88 31.91
CA LYS A 120 -6.03 2.55 30.96
C LYS A 120 -5.15 3.33 29.99
N VAL A 121 -5.14 2.91 28.74
CA VAL A 121 -4.55 3.71 27.66
C VAL A 121 -5.51 4.86 27.40
N ASP A 122 -5.03 6.10 27.50
CA ASP A 122 -5.78 7.27 27.03
C ASP A 122 -5.76 7.25 25.51
N LEU A 123 -6.82 6.67 24.98
CA LEU A 123 -7.04 6.52 23.57
C LEU A 123 -7.81 7.76 23.10
N GLU A 124 -7.17 8.64 22.35
CA GLU A 124 -7.84 9.79 21.76
C GLU A 124 -8.41 9.39 20.39
N PRO A 125 -9.73 9.55 20.17
CA PRO A 125 -10.30 9.43 18.83
C PRO A 125 -9.74 10.56 17.98
N LYS A 126 -9.09 10.21 16.87
CA LYS A 126 -8.78 11.17 15.82
C LYS A 126 -9.92 11.11 14.81
N ASP A 127 -10.66 12.21 14.68
CA ASP A 127 -11.72 12.33 13.69
C ASP A 127 -11.09 12.29 12.28
N ILE A 128 -11.54 11.34 11.46
CA ILE A 128 -11.16 11.21 10.06
C ILE A 128 -12.19 11.99 9.25
N THR A 129 -11.75 12.88 8.37
CA THR A 129 -12.68 13.67 7.53
C THR A 129 -12.76 13.14 6.10
N ALA A 130 -13.87 13.44 5.40
CA ALA A 130 -14.03 13.11 3.99
C ALA A 130 -12.90 13.72 3.11
N GLU A 131 -12.46 14.94 3.40
CA GLU A 131 -11.34 15.59 2.71
C GLU A 131 -10.02 14.85 2.89
N GLU A 132 -9.75 14.29 4.08
CA GLU A 132 -8.56 13.47 4.31
C GLU A 132 -8.60 12.20 3.46
N LEU A 133 -9.75 11.53 3.39
CA LEU A 133 -9.94 10.34 2.56
C LEU A 133 -9.80 10.67 1.06
N LYS A 134 -10.35 11.80 0.59
CA LYS A 134 -10.20 12.26 -0.80
C LYS A 134 -8.74 12.49 -1.15
N ARG A 135 -8.00 13.27 -0.34
CA ARG A 135 -6.57 13.53 -0.56
C ARG A 135 -5.76 12.23 -0.58
N PHE A 136 -6.09 11.30 0.30
CA PHE A 136 -5.39 10.02 0.34
C PHE A 136 -5.71 9.13 -0.87
N LEU A 137 -6.94 9.17 -1.38
CA LEU A 137 -7.30 8.48 -2.61
C LEU A 137 -6.51 9.00 -3.83
N ASP A 138 -6.28 10.32 -3.90
CA ASP A 138 -5.43 10.93 -4.91
C ASP A 138 -3.97 10.45 -4.77
N GLU A 139 -3.43 10.44 -3.55
CA GLU A 139 -2.07 9.95 -3.26
C GLU A 139 -1.87 8.49 -3.68
N ILE A 140 -2.80 7.59 -3.35
CA ILE A 140 -2.73 6.18 -3.79
C ILE A 140 -2.80 6.09 -5.31
N SER A 141 -3.60 6.95 -5.95
CA SER A 141 -3.74 6.97 -7.41
C SER A 141 -2.43 7.35 -8.09
N GLU A 142 -1.72 8.35 -7.59
CA GLU A 142 -0.39 8.72 -8.06
C GLU A 142 0.62 7.58 -7.85
N ILE A 143 0.63 6.96 -6.66
CA ILE A 143 1.51 5.82 -6.37
C ILE A 143 1.27 4.68 -7.37
N PHE A 144 0.01 4.36 -7.66
CA PHE A 144 -0.33 3.35 -8.65
C PHE A 144 0.22 3.72 -10.04
N VAL A 145 0.04 4.97 -10.47
CA VAL A 145 0.57 5.47 -11.75
C VAL A 145 2.09 5.30 -11.80
N ASP A 146 2.80 5.68 -10.74
CA ASP A 146 4.26 5.58 -10.68
C ASP A 146 4.74 4.12 -10.72
N LEU A 147 4.03 3.19 -10.06
CA LEU A 147 4.35 1.77 -10.14
C LEU A 147 4.22 1.22 -11.56
N ILE A 148 3.15 1.60 -12.28
CA ILE A 148 2.94 1.16 -13.66
C ILE A 148 3.98 1.76 -14.60
N HIS A 149 4.34 3.03 -14.43
CA HIS A 149 5.33 3.71 -15.28
C HIS A 149 6.77 3.29 -14.99
N TRP A 150 7.05 2.74 -13.80
CA TRP A 150 8.39 2.31 -13.45
C TRP A 150 8.90 1.14 -14.32
N ILE A 151 8.00 0.28 -14.82
CA ILE A 151 8.36 -0.98 -15.48
C ILE A 151 9.41 -0.76 -16.59
N PRO A 152 10.66 -1.24 -16.43
CA PRO A 152 11.71 -0.99 -17.40
C PRO A 152 11.43 -1.68 -18.73
N SER A 153 11.63 -0.95 -19.83
CA SER A 153 11.42 -1.46 -21.19
C SER A 153 12.16 -2.76 -21.48
N ASP A 154 13.38 -2.90 -20.95
CA ASP A 154 14.22 -4.09 -21.15
C ASP A 154 13.66 -5.32 -20.43
N LEU A 155 12.95 -5.11 -19.33
CA LEU A 155 12.33 -6.17 -18.54
C LEU A 155 11.04 -6.68 -19.22
N VAL A 156 10.32 -5.79 -19.92
CA VAL A 156 9.15 -6.16 -20.75
C VAL A 156 9.54 -7.01 -21.96
N ARG A 157 10.73 -6.78 -22.52
CA ARG A 157 11.24 -7.52 -23.69
C ARG A 157 11.77 -8.90 -23.33
N ALA A 158 12.27 -9.08 -22.11
CA ALA A 158 12.86 -10.32 -21.64
C ALA A 158 11.84 -11.34 -21.11
N ASP A 159 10.53 -11.01 -21.10
CA ASP A 159 9.49 -11.89 -20.57
C ASP A 159 9.44 -13.22 -21.35
N PRO A 160 9.83 -14.35 -20.71
CA PRO A 160 9.89 -15.64 -21.38
C PRO A 160 8.52 -16.13 -21.87
N LEU A 161 7.41 -15.61 -21.33
CA LEU A 161 6.07 -15.94 -21.80
C LEU A 161 5.76 -15.30 -23.16
N ARG A 162 6.37 -14.15 -23.50
CA ARG A 162 6.26 -13.55 -24.84
C ARG A 162 7.16 -14.22 -25.88
N VAL A 163 8.27 -14.82 -25.46
CA VAL A 163 9.18 -15.54 -26.35
C VAL A 163 8.58 -16.87 -26.83
N ALA A 164 7.61 -17.43 -26.09
CA ALA A 164 6.94 -18.68 -26.48
C ALA A 164 5.84 -18.51 -27.55
N GLU A 165 5.49 -17.27 -27.91
CA GLU A 165 4.44 -16.96 -28.92
C GLU A 165 4.99 -16.54 -30.29
N GLY A 166 6.32 -16.61 -30.52
CA GLY A 166 6.97 -16.30 -31.80
C GLY A 166 7.88 -17.42 -32.28
#